data_AF-A0A256XP06-F1
#
_entry.id   AF-A0A256XP06-F1
#
_cell.length_a   1.000
_cell.length_b   1.000
_cell.length_c   1.000
_cell.angle_alpha   90.00
_cell.angle_beta   90.00
_cell.angle_gamma   90.00
#
_symmetry.space_group_name_H-M   'P 1'
#
loop_
_entity.id
_entity.type
_entity.pdbx_description
1 polymer ?
#
loop_
_entity_poly.entity_id
_entity_poly.type
_entity_poly.pdbx_seq_one_letter_code
_entity_poly.pdbx_strand_id
1 'polypeptide(L)'
;MQLLLLNERFDIIAEEFPFSSQTQNYILLEGNVATVDTLKGIKQSHENMKDDTYIAKNNDGSLKVTSIYSYIEQIVNNNKSVLSTFNINPDTLIPKTDSDVKDLYDYLYHSTTEESISSDMMDEMMPDSMNISLDLFNGEIKTVLHKENNEYTSTLIRMYLDSSFSNSEGNLLDNLGVLNKEIKNDVASYGPVQAKVTGPNLINLEITNNLTESQILSTIVSIILAAFVLILVYRNLILGLITLIPVGLSIIWILGTMYYIGYSLNILTITVTSITIGIGIDYAIHATERFRFIVDKTGDIKQAVIETISHTGGALLIAALTTALGFIILVFAPIPPQQQFGLILSITIVYSFLTSIFLLPLVMYHWALRQKRKNGFFETKNHWNNSH
;
A
#
# COMPACT_ATOMS: atom_id res chain seq x y z
N MET A 1 -8.08 7.51 -24.23
CA MET A 1 -7.71 8.82 -24.82
C MET A 1 -7.18 9.79 -23.76
N GLN A 2 -7.88 10.06 -22.65
CA GLN A 2 -7.34 10.89 -21.55
C GLN A 2 -6.10 10.30 -20.85
N LEU A 3 -6.02 8.98 -20.66
CA LEU A 3 -4.84 8.31 -20.07
C LEU A 3 -3.58 8.41 -20.96
N LEU A 4 -3.74 8.27 -22.29
CA LEU A 4 -2.65 8.43 -23.27
C LEU A 4 -2.09 9.86 -23.27
N LEU A 5 -2.99 10.86 -23.21
CA LEU A 5 -2.62 12.27 -23.09
C LEU A 5 -1.98 12.62 -21.74
N LEU A 6 -2.24 11.82 -20.69
CA LEU A 6 -1.62 12.00 -19.38
C LEU A 6 -0.17 11.49 -19.39
N ASN A 7 0.08 10.33 -20.01
CA ASN A 7 1.43 9.76 -20.16
C ASN A 7 2.32 10.68 -21.01
N GLU A 8 1.86 11.13 -22.17
CA GLU A 8 2.64 12.06 -23.02
C GLU A 8 2.98 13.36 -22.27
N ARG A 9 2.06 13.88 -21.44
CA ARG A 9 2.33 15.06 -20.59
C ARG A 9 3.30 14.75 -19.45
N PHE A 10 3.28 13.52 -18.91
CA PHE A 10 4.21 13.10 -17.88
C PHE A 10 5.63 12.97 -18.42
N ASP A 11 5.79 12.44 -19.64
CA ASP A 11 7.08 12.35 -20.31
C ASP A 11 7.65 13.76 -20.60
N ILE A 12 6.81 14.69 -21.08
CA ILE A 12 7.21 16.10 -21.25
C ILE A 12 7.58 16.75 -19.90
N ILE A 13 6.82 16.50 -18.84
CA ILE A 13 7.16 17.02 -17.50
C ILE A 13 8.46 16.38 -17.00
N ALA A 14 8.70 15.11 -17.28
CA ALA A 14 9.92 14.44 -16.87
C ALA A 14 11.16 14.92 -17.63
N GLU A 15 11.02 15.21 -18.93
CA GLU A 15 12.09 15.68 -19.80
C GLU A 15 12.39 17.17 -19.59
N GLU A 16 11.36 18.03 -19.57
CA GLU A 16 11.51 19.49 -19.47
C GLU A 16 11.59 19.99 -18.01
N PHE A 17 11.03 19.23 -17.06
CA PHE A 17 10.99 19.59 -15.63
C PHE A 17 11.46 18.42 -14.72
N PRO A 18 12.73 17.98 -14.83
CA PRO A 18 13.25 16.79 -14.15
C PRO A 18 13.26 16.89 -12.62
N PHE A 19 12.96 18.05 -12.03
CA PHE A 19 12.78 18.23 -10.58
C PHE A 19 11.31 18.12 -10.13
N SER A 20 10.36 18.25 -11.06
CA SER A 20 8.91 18.23 -10.78
C SER A 20 8.29 16.84 -10.93
N SER A 21 8.93 15.96 -11.70
CA SER A 21 8.43 14.61 -12.01
C SER A 21 8.96 13.52 -11.08
N GLN A 22 10.01 13.80 -10.30
CA GLN A 22 10.76 12.77 -9.58
C GLN A 22 10.25 12.57 -8.16
N THR A 23 9.91 11.33 -7.84
CA THR A 23 9.57 10.92 -6.47
C THR A 23 10.82 10.76 -5.63
N GLN A 24 10.78 11.27 -4.40
CA GLN A 24 11.89 11.21 -3.45
C GLN A 24 11.71 10.06 -2.46
N ASN A 25 12.81 9.37 -2.16
CA ASN A 25 12.94 8.50 -0.99
C ASN A 25 14.09 9.00 -0.10
N TYR A 26 14.14 8.49 1.11
CA TYR A 26 15.04 8.97 2.15
C TYR A 26 15.68 7.82 2.90
N ILE A 27 16.92 8.03 3.33
CA ILE A 27 17.49 7.31 4.47
C ILE A 27 17.60 8.33 5.60
N LEU A 28 16.84 8.10 6.66
CA LEU A 28 16.90 8.86 7.90
C LEU A 28 17.96 8.23 8.80
N LEU A 29 18.94 9.02 9.21
CA LEU A 29 19.97 8.65 10.17
C LEU A 29 19.66 9.33 11.50
N GLU A 30 19.45 8.56 12.57
CA GLU A 30 19.11 9.05 13.92
C GLU A 30 20.22 8.71 14.93
N GLY A 31 20.67 9.71 15.70
CA GLY A 31 21.76 9.61 16.66
C GLY A 31 22.72 10.79 16.55
N ASN A 32 23.90 10.72 17.15
CA ASN A 32 24.92 11.75 16.91
C ASN A 32 25.51 11.59 15.49
N VAL A 33 25.07 12.44 14.57
CA VAL A 33 25.47 12.35 13.15
C VAL A 33 26.70 13.21 12.80
N ALA A 34 27.21 14.00 13.74
CA ALA A 34 28.42 14.79 13.59
C ALA A 34 29.67 13.98 13.94
N THR A 35 29.82 12.81 13.33
CA THR A 35 30.98 11.92 13.51
C THR A 35 31.62 11.56 12.18
N VAL A 36 32.92 11.28 12.22
CA VAL A 36 33.70 10.83 11.06
C VAL A 36 33.15 9.53 10.52
N ASP A 37 32.76 8.61 11.41
CA ASP A 37 32.21 7.30 11.03
C ASP A 37 30.86 7.42 10.34
N THR A 38 29.98 8.30 10.82
CA THR A 38 28.71 8.58 10.13
C THR A 38 28.97 9.17 8.74
N LEU A 39 29.89 10.13 8.60
CA LEU A 39 30.17 10.73 7.29
C LEU A 39 30.82 9.74 6.31
N LYS A 40 31.70 8.85 6.80
CA LYS A 40 32.22 7.71 6.00
C LYS A 40 31.10 6.78 5.55
N GLY A 41 30.17 6.46 6.45
CA GLY A 41 29.00 5.64 6.12
C GLY A 41 28.13 6.28 5.03
N ILE A 42 27.87 7.60 5.13
CA ILE A 42 27.11 8.35 4.12
C ILE A 42 27.81 8.31 2.76
N LYS A 43 29.13 8.54 2.74
CA LYS A 43 29.93 8.42 1.51
C LYS A 43 29.84 7.00 0.93
N GLN A 44 30.01 5.97 1.77
CA GLN A 44 29.96 4.59 1.32
C GLN A 44 28.58 4.23 0.74
N SER A 45 27.49 4.66 1.37
CA SER A 45 26.14 4.45 0.82
C SER A 45 25.93 5.19 -0.49
N HIS A 46 26.50 6.38 -0.66
CA HIS A 46 26.51 7.06 -1.97
C HIS A 46 27.22 6.20 -3.02
N GLU A 47 28.39 5.63 -2.70
CA GLU A 47 29.11 4.74 -3.63
C GLU A 47 28.36 3.46 -3.95
N ASN A 48 27.74 2.83 -2.95
CA ASN A 48 26.94 1.61 -3.11
C ASN A 48 25.72 1.83 -4.01
N MET A 49 25.17 3.05 -4.07
CA MET A 49 23.99 3.37 -4.89
C MET A 49 24.32 3.61 -6.38
N LYS A 50 25.59 3.58 -6.80
CA LYS A 50 25.97 3.99 -8.17
C LYS A 50 25.51 3.03 -9.26
N ASP A 51 25.39 1.76 -8.92
CA ASP A 51 24.88 0.69 -9.78
C ASP A 51 23.36 0.51 -9.70
N ASP A 52 22.67 1.23 -8.82
CA ASP A 52 21.21 1.20 -8.73
C ASP A 52 20.56 1.70 -10.03
N THR A 53 19.62 0.89 -10.51
CA THR A 53 18.91 1.15 -11.78
C THR A 53 17.77 2.16 -11.58
N TYR A 54 17.21 2.24 -10.37
CA TYR A 54 16.04 3.05 -10.07
C TYR A 54 16.34 4.42 -9.47
N ILE A 55 17.60 4.70 -9.15
CA ILE A 55 18.05 6.02 -8.68
C ILE A 55 18.40 6.89 -9.89
N ALA A 56 17.80 8.08 -9.95
CA ALA A 56 18.03 9.03 -11.01
C ALA A 56 19.49 9.49 -11.05
N LYS A 57 19.96 9.80 -12.26
CA LYS A 57 21.30 10.35 -12.51
C LYS A 57 21.17 11.76 -13.10
N ASN A 58 22.13 12.63 -12.78
CA ASN A 58 22.28 13.94 -13.39
C ASN A 58 22.81 13.80 -14.83
N ASN A 59 22.79 14.88 -15.61
CA ASN A 59 23.24 14.89 -17.01
C ASN A 59 24.72 14.53 -17.18
N ASP A 60 25.53 14.70 -16.13
CA ASP A 60 26.95 14.33 -16.07
C ASP A 60 27.16 12.85 -15.65
N GLY A 61 26.08 12.10 -15.41
CA GLY A 61 26.11 10.72 -14.95
C GLY A 61 26.29 10.55 -13.44
N SER A 62 26.42 11.64 -12.67
CA SER A 62 26.48 11.56 -11.20
C SER A 62 25.13 11.11 -10.64
N LEU A 63 25.12 10.46 -9.48
CA LEU A 63 23.86 10.15 -8.80
C LEU A 63 23.14 11.42 -8.40
N LYS A 64 21.82 11.45 -8.61
CA LYS A 64 20.95 12.49 -8.08
C LYS A 64 20.56 12.12 -6.65
N VAL A 65 21.54 12.24 -5.76
CA VAL A 65 21.42 11.99 -4.31
C VAL A 65 21.88 13.23 -3.57
N THR A 66 21.06 13.71 -2.63
CA THR A 66 21.38 14.87 -1.80
C THR A 66 21.56 14.44 -0.35
N SER A 67 22.75 14.66 0.19
CA SER A 67 23.10 14.40 1.59
C SER A 67 24.08 15.47 2.08
N ILE A 68 24.38 15.47 3.38
CA ILE A 68 25.41 16.36 3.93
C ILE A 68 26.77 16.20 3.22
N TYR A 69 27.11 14.99 2.76
CA TYR A 69 28.34 14.73 2.00
C TYR A 69 28.33 15.42 0.62
N SER A 70 27.19 15.39 -0.09
CA SER A 70 27.08 16.09 -1.39
C SER A 70 27.23 17.61 -1.26
N TYR A 71 26.79 18.22 -0.15
CA TYR A 71 27.03 19.65 0.10
C TYR A 71 28.50 19.95 0.39
N ILE A 72 29.20 19.04 1.10
CA ILE A 72 30.64 19.17 1.32
C ILE A 72 31.38 19.10 -0.02
N GLU A 73 31.02 18.18 -0.92
CA GLU A 73 31.58 18.10 -2.27
C GLU A 73 31.41 19.41 -3.04
N GLN A 74 30.20 19.96 -3.05
CA GLN A 74 29.90 21.22 -3.73
C GLN A 74 30.73 22.40 -3.16
N ILE A 75 30.80 22.52 -1.83
CA ILE A 75 31.51 23.63 -1.19
C ILE A 75 33.02 23.51 -1.38
N VAL A 76 33.59 22.31 -1.32
CA VAL A 76 35.02 22.11 -1.58
C VAL A 76 35.36 22.42 -3.04
N ASN A 77 34.47 22.06 -3.98
CA ASN A 77 34.63 22.39 -5.40
C ASN A 77 34.60 23.90 -5.65
N ASN A 78 33.74 24.63 -4.93
CA ASN A 78 33.62 26.09 -5.04
C ASN A 78 34.74 26.83 -4.29
N ASN A 79 35.15 26.34 -3.13
CA ASN A 79 36.17 26.94 -2.30
C ASN A 79 37.11 25.89 -1.68
N LYS A 80 38.26 25.68 -2.33
CA LYS A 80 39.30 24.75 -1.86
C LYS A 80 39.92 25.13 -0.51
N SER A 81 39.78 26.38 -0.03
CA SER A 81 40.33 26.78 1.28
C SER A 81 39.68 26.04 2.44
N VAL A 82 38.43 25.57 2.25
CA VAL A 82 37.66 24.79 3.24
C VAL A 82 38.41 23.52 3.63
N LEU A 83 39.21 22.94 2.73
CA LEU A 83 40.01 21.74 3.01
C LEU A 83 41.00 21.96 4.17
N SER A 84 41.72 23.07 4.17
CA SER A 84 42.68 23.37 5.24
C SER A 84 42.00 23.93 6.48
N THR A 85 40.89 24.66 6.34
CA THR A 85 40.15 25.24 7.47
C THR A 85 39.57 24.17 8.40
N PHE A 86 39.02 23.09 7.85
CA PHE A 86 38.35 22.04 8.63
C PHE A 86 39.11 20.70 8.59
N ASN A 87 40.42 20.73 8.30
CA ASN A 87 41.27 19.53 8.29
C ASN A 87 40.73 18.37 7.42
N ILE A 88 40.10 18.68 6.29
CA ILE A 88 39.44 17.70 5.41
C ILE A 88 40.49 16.99 4.57
N ASN A 89 40.40 15.65 4.49
CA ASN A 89 41.22 14.88 3.56
C ASN A 89 40.78 15.16 2.10
N PRO A 90 41.67 15.61 1.21
CA PRO A 90 41.31 15.96 -0.18
C PRO A 90 40.74 14.80 -1.00
N ASP A 91 41.16 13.57 -0.72
CA ASP A 91 40.74 12.39 -1.49
C ASP A 91 39.39 11.85 -1.00
N THR A 92 39.17 11.92 0.32
CA THR A 92 37.94 11.37 0.90
C THR A 92 36.85 12.40 1.12
N LEU A 93 37.20 13.69 1.19
CA LEU A 93 36.35 14.82 1.56
C LEU A 93 35.74 14.67 2.97
N ILE A 94 36.46 14.00 3.86
CA ILE A 94 36.05 13.73 5.23
C ILE A 94 37.04 14.40 6.20
N PRO A 95 36.55 15.17 7.20
CA PRO A 95 37.39 15.71 8.27
C PRO A 95 38.10 14.63 9.09
N LYS A 96 39.22 14.98 9.74
CA LYS A 96 40.04 14.02 10.48
C LYS A 96 39.43 13.56 11.81
N THR A 97 38.71 14.44 12.50
CA THR A 97 38.14 14.16 13.84
C THR A 97 36.67 14.54 13.92
N ASP A 98 35.95 13.97 14.89
CA ASP A 98 34.54 14.30 15.13
C ASP A 98 34.34 15.78 15.48
N SER A 99 35.33 16.40 16.15
CA SER A 99 35.33 17.84 16.40
C SER A 99 35.38 18.64 15.10
N ASP A 100 36.25 18.25 14.17
CA ASP A 100 36.33 18.92 12.86
C ASP A 100 35.03 18.74 12.05
N VAL A 101 34.36 17.58 12.17
CA VAL A 101 33.03 17.35 11.55
C VAL A 101 32.00 18.30 12.14
N LYS A 102 31.97 18.43 13.47
CA LYS A 102 31.04 19.34 14.15
C LYS A 102 31.29 20.80 13.77
N ASP A 103 32.55 21.24 13.70
CA ASP A 103 32.91 22.60 13.32
C ASP A 103 32.52 22.90 11.87
N LEU A 104 32.73 21.95 10.96
CA LEU A 104 32.27 22.04 9.58
C LEU A 104 30.75 22.13 9.52
N TYR A 105 30.03 21.27 10.25
CA TYR A 105 28.57 21.32 10.29
C TYR A 105 28.06 22.64 10.87
N ASP A 106 28.68 23.17 11.92
CA ASP A 106 28.34 24.48 12.47
C ASP A 106 28.55 25.58 11.42
N TYR A 107 29.62 25.56 10.64
CA TYR A 107 29.82 26.48 9.51
C TYR A 107 28.73 26.35 8.43
N LEU A 108 28.42 25.12 8.02
CA LEU A 108 27.38 24.83 7.02
C LEU A 108 25.98 25.22 7.50
N TYR A 109 25.71 25.03 8.79
CA TYR A 109 24.41 25.32 9.38
C TYR A 109 24.19 26.83 9.57
N HIS A 110 25.23 27.59 9.94
CA HIS A 110 25.13 29.05 10.15
C HIS A 110 25.23 29.88 8.86
N SER A 111 26.00 29.44 7.86
CA SER A 111 26.06 30.11 6.55
C SER A 111 24.70 30.19 5.84
N THR A 112 23.72 29.38 6.26
CA THR A 112 22.32 29.44 5.78
C THR A 112 21.40 30.36 6.61
N THR A 113 21.92 31.12 7.59
CA THR A 113 21.08 31.86 8.56
C THR A 113 21.19 33.38 8.46
N GLU A 114 22.21 33.93 7.80
CA GLU A 114 22.38 35.38 7.62
C GLU A 114 22.40 35.77 6.13
N GLU A 115 21.20 35.94 5.54
CA GLU A 115 20.87 36.93 4.51
C GLU A 115 19.39 36.78 4.12
N SER A 116 18.50 37.28 4.98
CA SER A 116 17.08 37.43 4.63
C SER A 116 16.46 38.73 5.16
N ILE A 117 17.27 39.80 5.29
CA ILE A 117 16.77 41.18 5.39
C ILE A 117 17.79 42.16 4.75
N SER A 118 17.63 42.45 3.46
CA SER A 118 17.49 43.83 2.96
C SER A 118 17.22 43.83 1.45
N SER A 119 15.97 44.14 1.12
CA SER A 119 15.42 44.28 -0.24
C SER A 119 15.73 45.63 -0.90
N ASP A 120 16.62 46.45 -0.34
CA ASP A 120 16.62 47.89 -0.65
C ASP A 120 17.70 48.33 -1.64
N MET A 121 18.51 47.42 -2.19
CA MET A 121 19.57 47.74 -3.17
C MET A 121 19.57 46.82 -4.41
N MET A 122 18.41 46.27 -4.77
CA MET A 122 18.23 45.51 -6.03
C MET A 122 18.33 46.39 -7.29
N ASP A 123 18.40 47.73 -7.17
CA ASP A 123 18.17 48.67 -8.28
C ASP A 123 19.39 49.51 -8.73
N GLU A 124 20.60 49.27 -8.20
CA GLU A 124 21.84 49.98 -8.64
C GLU A 124 22.89 49.10 -9.37
N MET A 125 22.43 47.89 -9.75
CA MET A 125 22.81 46.97 -10.85
C MET A 125 23.82 47.50 -11.91
N MET A 126 24.94 46.88 -12.32
CA MET A 126 25.77 45.69 -12.03
C MET A 126 27.10 45.86 -12.85
N PRO A 127 28.21 45.16 -12.54
CA PRO A 127 29.11 44.63 -13.59
C PRO A 127 28.93 43.11 -13.78
N ASP A 128 28.82 42.72 -15.05
CA ASP A 128 28.31 41.47 -15.62
C ASP A 128 29.08 40.14 -15.35
N SER A 129 29.98 40.02 -14.38
CA SER A 129 30.92 38.88 -14.38
C SER A 129 31.01 37.99 -13.16
N MET A 130 30.31 38.23 -12.04
CA MET A 130 30.50 37.34 -10.87
C MET A 130 29.42 37.39 -9.79
N ASN A 131 28.14 37.38 -10.17
CA ASN A 131 27.04 37.23 -9.19
C ASN A 131 26.02 36.18 -9.66
N ILE A 132 26.53 34.96 -9.82
CA ILE A 132 25.69 33.77 -9.95
C ILE A 132 26.25 32.73 -8.99
N SER A 133 25.38 32.14 -8.16
CA SER A 133 25.58 30.92 -7.34
C SER A 133 25.92 31.04 -5.83
N LEU A 134 25.24 31.89 -5.07
CA LEU A 134 25.04 31.63 -3.64
C LEU A 134 23.57 31.79 -3.18
N ASP A 135 22.81 32.70 -3.79
CA ASP A 135 21.42 32.99 -3.36
C ASP A 135 20.39 31.86 -3.54
N LEU A 136 20.72 30.81 -4.31
CA LEU A 136 19.86 29.63 -4.45
C LEU A 136 20.03 28.62 -3.29
N PHE A 137 21.09 28.74 -2.48
CA PHE A 137 21.54 27.67 -1.56
C PHE A 137 21.32 27.98 -0.06
N ASN A 138 20.89 29.19 0.29
CA ASN A 138 20.88 29.69 1.67
C ASN A 138 19.78 29.12 2.59
N GLY A 139 19.13 28.01 2.22
CA GLY A 139 18.18 27.28 3.07
C GLY A 139 18.36 25.76 3.06
N GLU A 140 19.32 25.23 2.32
CA GLU A 140 19.30 23.82 1.90
C GLU A 140 19.92 22.85 2.91
N ILE A 141 20.89 23.26 3.73
CA ILE A 141 21.52 22.38 4.75
C ILE A 141 20.49 21.91 5.79
N LYS A 142 19.57 22.78 6.21
CA LYS A 142 18.49 22.42 7.16
C LYS A 142 17.51 21.39 6.59
N THR A 143 17.52 21.19 5.28
CA THR A 143 16.69 20.19 4.61
C THR A 143 17.25 18.77 4.77
N VAL A 144 18.56 18.65 5.04
CA VAL A 144 19.24 17.36 5.24
C VAL A 144 19.81 17.18 6.63
N LEU A 145 20.10 18.24 7.39
CA LEU A 145 20.78 18.15 8.68
C LEU A 145 19.91 18.79 9.77
N HIS A 146 19.68 18.05 10.85
CA HIS A 146 18.89 18.49 12.00
C HIS A 146 19.79 18.68 13.23
N LYS A 147 19.54 19.78 13.96
CA LYS A 147 20.28 20.18 15.15
C LYS A 147 19.30 20.42 16.30
N GLU A 148 19.54 19.80 17.44
CA GLU A 148 18.76 19.93 18.67
C GLU A 148 19.71 20.07 19.87
N ASN A 149 19.46 21.01 20.78
CA ASN A 149 20.28 21.22 21.99
C ASN A 149 21.81 21.36 21.71
N ASN A 150 22.15 22.01 20.60
CA ASN A 150 23.53 22.19 20.10
C ASN A 150 24.24 20.93 19.58
N GLU A 151 23.52 19.81 19.48
CA GLU A 151 24.00 18.54 18.92
C GLU A 151 23.30 18.24 17.60
N TYR A 152 24.00 17.59 16.67
CA TYR A 152 23.41 17.15 15.40
C TYR A 152 22.82 15.75 15.59
N THR A 153 21.50 15.69 15.74
CA THR A 153 20.77 14.48 16.16
C THR A 153 20.20 13.67 15.01
N SER A 154 20.12 14.24 13.80
CA SER A 154 19.66 13.50 12.62
C SER A 154 20.17 14.08 11.30
N THR A 155 20.29 13.23 10.30
CA THR A 155 20.54 13.65 8.92
C THR A 155 19.77 12.80 7.90
N LEU A 156 19.51 13.34 6.72
CA LEU A 156 18.79 12.71 5.63
C LEU A 156 19.69 12.52 4.41
N ILE A 157 19.64 11.33 3.83
CA ILE A 157 20.10 11.07 2.46
C ILE A 157 18.85 11.03 1.58
N ARG A 158 18.71 12.00 0.68
CA ARG A 158 17.58 12.12 -0.26
C ARG A 158 17.96 11.48 -1.57
N MET A 159 17.17 10.52 -2.03
CA MET A 159 17.37 9.82 -3.29
C MET A 159 16.21 10.19 -4.21
N TYR A 160 16.54 10.62 -5.42
CA TYR A 160 15.53 10.88 -6.44
C TYR A 160 15.38 9.63 -7.29
N LEU A 161 14.14 9.17 -7.48
CA LEU A 161 13.87 8.03 -8.36
C LEU A 161 13.84 8.47 -9.81
N ASP A 162 14.36 7.60 -10.67
CA ASP A 162 14.29 7.80 -12.11
C ASP A 162 12.84 7.77 -12.60
N SER A 163 12.49 8.61 -13.57
CA SER A 163 11.12 8.65 -14.14
C SER A 163 10.70 7.31 -14.76
N SER A 164 11.66 6.50 -15.24
CA SER A 164 11.43 5.14 -15.71
C SER A 164 10.90 4.21 -14.61
N PHE A 165 11.10 4.53 -13.33
CA PHE A 165 10.52 3.79 -12.21
C PHE A 165 8.99 3.75 -12.27
N SER A 166 8.36 4.84 -12.71
CA SER A 166 6.90 4.91 -12.85
C SER A 166 6.40 4.24 -14.14
N ASN A 167 7.27 4.06 -15.13
CA ASN A 167 6.96 3.56 -16.47
C ASN A 167 7.47 2.12 -16.71
N SER A 168 8.10 1.49 -15.72
CA SER A 168 8.71 0.17 -15.88
C SER A 168 7.64 -0.93 -16.02
N GLU A 169 7.92 -1.90 -16.90
CA GLU A 169 7.05 -3.06 -17.11
C GLU A 169 6.96 -3.88 -15.81
N GLY A 170 5.80 -3.86 -15.14
CA GLY A 170 5.58 -4.61 -13.90
C GLY A 170 4.57 -3.95 -12.97
N ASN A 171 4.29 -4.59 -11.85
CA ASN A 171 3.49 -3.97 -10.79
C ASN A 171 4.38 -2.98 -10.02
N LEU A 172 3.94 -1.73 -9.88
CA LEU A 172 4.64 -0.68 -9.12
C LEU A 172 5.03 -1.14 -7.71
N LEU A 173 4.19 -1.98 -7.07
CA LEU A 173 4.48 -2.52 -5.74
C LEU A 173 5.68 -3.48 -5.75
N ASP A 174 5.84 -4.28 -6.80
CA ASP A 174 6.97 -5.20 -6.93
C ASP A 174 8.27 -4.40 -7.14
N ASN A 175 8.23 -3.37 -7.97
CA ASN A 175 9.37 -2.48 -8.22
C ASN A 175 9.77 -1.71 -6.95
N LEU A 176 8.78 -1.22 -6.18
CA LEU A 176 9.04 -0.62 -4.87
C LEU A 176 9.62 -1.62 -3.87
N GLY A 177 9.22 -2.89 -3.95
CA GLY A 177 9.78 -3.97 -3.13
C GLY A 177 11.24 -4.26 -3.45
N VAL A 178 11.60 -4.29 -4.74
CA VAL A 178 12.99 -4.44 -5.20
C VAL A 178 13.83 -3.24 -4.73
N LEU A 179 13.36 -2.01 -5.00
CA LEU A 179 14.01 -0.78 -4.57
C LEU A 179 14.23 -0.75 -3.04
N ASN A 180 13.22 -1.10 -2.24
CA ASN A 180 13.35 -1.14 -0.78
C ASN A 180 14.44 -2.12 -0.34
N LYS A 181 14.59 -3.24 -1.04
CA LYS A 181 15.59 -4.27 -0.76
C LYS A 181 16.99 -3.82 -1.18
N GLU A 182 17.13 -3.20 -2.35
CA GLU A 182 18.37 -2.61 -2.87
C GLU A 182 18.88 -1.55 -1.88
N ILE A 183 18.08 -0.50 -1.62
CA ILE A 183 18.46 0.57 -0.68
C ILE A 183 18.87 0.00 0.68
N LYS A 184 18.14 -1.00 1.22
CA LYS A 184 18.50 -1.64 2.50
C LYS A 184 19.85 -2.36 2.48
N ASN A 185 20.27 -2.89 1.33
CA ASN A 185 21.59 -3.51 1.17
C ASN A 185 22.69 -2.47 0.99
N ASP A 186 22.36 -1.31 0.40
CA ASP A 186 23.33 -0.23 0.13
C ASP A 186 23.59 0.66 1.35
N VAL A 187 22.70 0.59 2.35
CA VAL A 187 22.87 1.20 3.66
C VAL A 187 24.11 0.62 4.35
N ALA A 188 25.16 1.43 4.45
CA ALA A 188 26.41 1.07 5.12
C ALA A 188 26.27 1.15 6.66
N SER A 189 27.32 0.77 7.39
CA SER A 189 27.40 1.06 8.82
C SER A 189 27.72 2.54 9.05
N TYR A 190 26.94 3.21 9.89
CA TYR A 190 27.12 4.62 10.27
C TYR A 190 27.68 4.79 11.69
N GLY A 191 28.36 3.76 12.21
CA GLY A 191 28.80 3.70 13.60
C GLY A 191 27.61 3.50 14.56
N PRO A 192 27.43 4.31 15.61
CA PRO A 192 26.34 4.17 16.58
C PRO A 192 24.99 4.71 16.07
N VAL A 193 24.95 5.30 14.88
CA VAL A 193 23.76 5.93 14.29
C VAL A 193 22.84 4.88 13.65
N GLN A 194 21.54 5.00 13.91
CA GLN A 194 20.54 4.10 13.33
C GLN A 194 20.05 4.62 11.98
N ALA A 195 20.05 3.76 10.96
CA ALA A 195 19.55 4.08 9.64
C ALA A 195 18.15 3.50 9.41
N LYS A 196 17.24 4.33 8.91
CA LYS A 196 15.86 3.96 8.54
C LYS A 196 15.56 4.42 7.13
N VAL A 197 15.32 3.47 6.24
CA VAL A 197 14.83 3.75 4.89
C VAL A 197 13.36 4.16 4.96
N THR A 198 13.01 5.28 4.34
CA THR A 198 11.67 5.87 4.39
C THR A 198 11.36 6.67 3.12
N GLY A 199 10.12 7.13 2.97
CA GLY A 199 9.66 7.87 1.79
C GLY A 199 8.19 7.59 1.51
N PRO A 200 7.47 8.52 0.86
CA PRO A 200 6.03 8.38 0.63
C PRO A 200 5.67 7.08 -0.08
N ASN A 201 6.45 6.67 -1.09
CA ASN A 201 6.19 5.43 -1.83
C ASN A 201 6.52 4.17 -1.01
N LEU A 202 7.62 4.17 -0.27
CA LEU A 202 8.03 3.05 0.57
C LEU A 202 7.11 2.87 1.78
N ILE A 203 6.64 3.97 2.38
CA ILE A 203 5.63 3.95 3.44
C ILE A 203 4.32 3.37 2.89
N ASN A 204 3.86 3.83 1.72
CA ASN A 204 2.64 3.30 1.11
C ASN A 204 2.77 1.82 0.73
N LEU A 205 3.93 1.38 0.24
CA LEU A 205 4.22 -0.04 0.00
C LEU A 205 4.11 -0.84 1.30
N GLU A 206 4.80 -0.40 2.35
CA GLU A 206 4.83 -1.07 3.65
C GLU A 206 3.42 -1.15 4.26
N ILE A 207 2.65 -0.06 4.20
CA ILE A 207 1.25 -0.03 4.62
C ILE A 207 0.42 -1.01 3.79
N THR A 208 0.56 -0.99 2.46
CA THR A 208 -0.22 -1.86 1.57
C THR A 208 0.10 -3.34 1.80
N ASN A 209 1.37 -3.70 1.97
CA ASN A 209 1.81 -5.07 2.24
C ASN A 209 1.30 -5.56 3.60
N ASN A 210 1.51 -4.78 4.66
CA ASN A 210 1.05 -5.14 6.00
C ASN A 210 -0.48 -5.27 6.08
N LEU A 211 -1.21 -4.38 5.41
CA LEU A 211 -2.67 -4.48 5.31
C LEU A 211 -3.11 -5.70 4.50
N THR A 212 -2.42 -6.01 3.40
CA THR A 212 -2.73 -7.17 2.56
C THR A 212 -2.51 -8.47 3.33
N GLU A 213 -1.38 -8.63 4.00
CA GLU A 213 -1.09 -9.80 4.84
C GLU A 213 -2.11 -9.93 5.98
N SER A 214 -2.35 -8.83 6.71
CA SER A 214 -3.33 -8.79 7.79
C SER A 214 -4.73 -9.14 7.31
N GLN A 215 -5.10 -8.71 6.09
CA GLN A 215 -6.40 -9.02 5.52
C GLN A 215 -6.51 -10.47 5.09
N ILE A 216 -5.48 -11.03 4.43
CA ILE A 216 -5.49 -12.44 4.05
C ILE A 216 -5.65 -13.31 5.30
N LEU A 217 -4.87 -13.02 6.34
CA LEU A 217 -5.01 -13.70 7.63
C LEU A 217 -6.42 -13.55 8.20
N SER A 218 -6.95 -12.33 8.24
CA SER A 218 -8.29 -12.05 8.74
C SER A 218 -9.38 -12.77 7.95
N THR A 219 -9.27 -12.79 6.62
CA THR A 219 -10.19 -13.49 5.70
C THR A 219 -10.20 -14.98 5.98
N ILE A 220 -9.02 -15.61 6.12
CA ILE A 220 -8.90 -17.04 6.43
C ILE A 220 -9.50 -17.34 7.80
N VAL A 221 -9.17 -16.54 8.82
CA VAL A 221 -9.71 -16.69 10.18
C VAL A 221 -11.23 -16.53 10.17
N SER A 222 -11.78 -15.55 9.45
CA SER A 222 -13.23 -15.34 9.32
C SER A 222 -13.93 -16.51 8.65
N ILE A 223 -13.37 -17.09 7.58
CA ILE A 223 -13.94 -18.27 6.91
C ILE A 223 -13.92 -19.49 7.84
N ILE A 224 -12.81 -19.73 8.55
CA ILE A 224 -12.69 -20.84 9.50
C ILE A 224 -13.69 -20.68 10.65
N LEU A 225 -13.79 -19.48 11.22
CA LEU A 225 -14.72 -19.19 12.31
C LEU A 225 -16.17 -19.33 11.84
N ALA A 226 -16.50 -18.83 10.65
CA ALA A 226 -17.81 -19.02 10.04
C ALA A 226 -18.15 -20.50 9.85
N ALA A 227 -17.20 -21.28 9.30
CA ALA A 227 -17.36 -22.73 9.15
C ALA A 227 -17.64 -23.38 10.50
N PHE A 228 -16.83 -23.07 11.51
CA PHE A 228 -16.96 -23.61 12.85
C PHE A 228 -18.34 -23.30 13.46
N VAL A 229 -18.78 -22.04 13.40
CA VAL A 229 -20.09 -21.62 13.90
C VAL A 229 -21.23 -22.32 13.16
N LEU A 230 -21.19 -22.39 11.83
CA LEU A 230 -22.22 -23.06 11.04
C LEU A 230 -22.29 -24.57 11.34
N ILE A 231 -21.14 -25.22 11.50
CA ILE A 231 -21.06 -26.64 11.87
C ILE A 231 -21.67 -26.86 13.27
N LEU A 232 -21.43 -25.95 14.21
CA LEU A 232 -21.99 -26.01 15.56
C LEU A 232 -23.49 -25.80 15.56
N VAL A 233 -23.98 -24.76 14.87
CA VAL A 233 -25.41 -24.43 14.74
C VAL A 233 -26.19 -25.56 14.08
N TYR A 234 -25.68 -26.10 12.98
CA TYR A 234 -26.35 -27.17 12.25
C TYR A 234 -26.06 -28.57 12.81
N ARG A 235 -25.09 -28.70 13.73
CA ARG A 235 -24.61 -29.96 14.30
C ARG A 235 -24.27 -31.01 13.22
N ASN A 236 -23.86 -30.53 12.03
CA ASN A 236 -23.61 -31.35 10.86
C ASN A 236 -22.50 -30.72 10.01
N LEU A 237 -21.35 -31.40 9.96
CA LEU A 237 -20.16 -30.94 9.23
C LEU A 237 -20.45 -30.65 7.76
N ILE A 238 -21.15 -31.57 7.08
CA ILE A 238 -21.40 -31.47 5.65
C ILE A 238 -22.34 -30.30 5.35
N LEU A 239 -23.38 -30.11 6.16
CA LEU A 239 -24.35 -29.03 5.97
C LEU A 239 -23.73 -27.66 6.24
N GLY A 240 -22.87 -27.54 7.26
CA GLY A 240 -22.09 -26.33 7.52
C GLY A 240 -21.19 -25.97 6.32
N LEU A 241 -20.46 -26.93 5.78
CA LEU A 241 -19.60 -26.72 4.61
C LEU A 241 -20.40 -26.40 3.33
N ILE A 242 -21.56 -27.04 3.11
CA ILE A 242 -22.44 -26.74 1.97
C ILE A 242 -22.90 -25.28 2.02
N THR A 243 -23.22 -24.77 3.21
CA THR A 243 -23.68 -23.39 3.40
C THR A 243 -22.58 -22.37 3.07
N LEU A 244 -21.29 -22.75 3.09
CA LEU A 244 -20.19 -21.87 2.70
C LEU A 244 -19.90 -21.85 1.20
N ILE A 245 -20.44 -22.77 0.41
CA ILE A 245 -20.16 -22.87 -1.04
C ILE A 245 -20.47 -21.54 -1.77
N PRO A 246 -21.62 -20.88 -1.54
CA PRO A 246 -21.92 -19.59 -2.19
C PRO A 246 -20.89 -18.50 -1.91
N VAL A 247 -20.37 -18.47 -0.68
CA VAL A 247 -19.39 -17.47 -0.22
C VAL A 247 -18.09 -17.64 -0.97
N GLY A 248 -17.55 -18.87 -0.97
CA GLY A 248 -16.30 -19.18 -1.67
C GLY A 248 -16.42 -18.93 -3.18
N LEU A 249 -17.54 -19.30 -3.79
CA LEU A 249 -17.77 -19.06 -5.21
C LEU A 249 -17.88 -17.57 -5.54
N SER A 250 -18.53 -16.78 -4.68
CA SER A 250 -18.65 -15.33 -4.85
C SER A 250 -17.28 -14.64 -4.78
N ILE A 251 -16.39 -15.09 -3.88
CA ILE A 251 -15.00 -14.62 -3.79
C ILE A 251 -14.24 -14.96 -5.07
N ILE A 252 -14.36 -16.19 -5.58
CA ILE A 252 -13.71 -16.59 -6.85
C ILE A 252 -14.23 -15.74 -8.02
N TRP A 253 -15.54 -15.51 -8.09
CA TRP A 253 -16.14 -14.71 -9.15
C TRP A 253 -15.70 -13.25 -9.09
N ILE A 254 -15.66 -12.61 -7.91
CA ILE A 254 -15.22 -11.22 -7.84
C ILE A 254 -13.73 -11.06 -8.18
N LEU A 255 -12.87 -11.97 -7.73
CA LEU A 255 -11.45 -11.96 -8.10
C LEU A 255 -11.26 -12.16 -9.60
N GLY A 256 -12.04 -13.06 -10.21
CA GLY A 256 -12.06 -13.27 -11.66
C GLY A 256 -12.55 -12.03 -12.43
N THR A 257 -13.60 -11.36 -11.93
CA THR A 257 -14.11 -10.13 -12.52
C THR A 257 -13.10 -9.00 -12.42
N MET A 258 -12.41 -8.84 -11.29
CA MET A 258 -11.33 -7.86 -11.12
C MET A 258 -10.20 -8.08 -12.13
N TYR A 259 -9.76 -9.33 -12.30
CA TYR A 259 -8.78 -9.68 -13.32
C TYR A 259 -9.26 -9.33 -14.74
N TYR A 260 -10.51 -9.65 -15.06
CA TYR A 260 -11.09 -9.39 -16.39
C TYR A 260 -11.21 -7.91 -16.73
N ILE A 261 -11.59 -7.06 -15.77
CA ILE A 261 -11.72 -5.61 -15.97
C ILE A 261 -10.40 -4.84 -15.80
N GLY A 262 -9.31 -5.54 -15.48
CA GLY A 262 -7.98 -4.95 -15.29
C GLY A 262 -7.82 -4.15 -14.00
N TYR A 263 -8.62 -4.43 -12.96
CA TYR A 263 -8.47 -3.78 -11.67
C TYR A 263 -7.40 -4.48 -10.84
N SER A 264 -6.42 -3.72 -10.36
CA SER A 264 -5.40 -4.20 -9.44
C SER A 264 -5.97 -4.36 -8.02
N LEU A 265 -5.39 -5.30 -7.26
CA LEU A 265 -5.66 -5.40 -5.83
C LEU A 265 -5.06 -4.19 -5.13
N ASN A 266 -5.91 -3.48 -4.41
CA ASN A 266 -5.56 -2.39 -3.51
C ASN A 266 -6.26 -2.58 -2.16
N ILE A 267 -5.90 -1.76 -1.17
CA ILE A 267 -6.41 -1.81 0.20
C ILE A 267 -7.96 -1.86 0.24
N LEU A 268 -8.65 -1.08 -0.60
CA LEU A 268 -10.11 -1.05 -0.62
C LEU A 268 -10.71 -2.32 -1.23
N THR A 269 -10.20 -2.79 -2.37
CA THR A 269 -10.69 -4.02 -3.01
C THR A 269 -10.41 -5.28 -2.18
N ILE A 270 -9.27 -5.31 -1.47
CA ILE A 270 -8.92 -6.34 -0.48
C ILE A 270 -9.88 -6.29 0.71
N THR A 271 -10.43 -5.12 1.03
CA THR A 271 -11.51 -5.00 2.04
C THR A 271 -12.81 -5.65 1.57
N VAL A 272 -13.12 -5.59 0.27
CA VAL A 272 -14.34 -6.19 -0.29
C VAL A 272 -14.36 -7.71 -0.12
N THR A 273 -13.23 -8.42 -0.25
CA THR A 273 -13.20 -9.88 -0.09
C THR A 273 -13.57 -10.29 1.34
N SER A 274 -13.15 -9.56 2.36
CA SER A 274 -13.59 -9.80 3.75
C SER A 274 -15.06 -9.47 3.98
N ILE A 275 -15.55 -8.35 3.43
CA ILE A 275 -16.98 -7.98 3.53
C ILE A 275 -17.86 -9.04 2.85
N THR A 276 -17.37 -9.62 1.74
CA THR A 276 -18.04 -10.71 1.01
C THR A 276 -18.36 -11.89 1.92
N ILE A 277 -17.49 -12.20 2.88
CA ILE A 277 -17.72 -13.29 3.82
C ILE A 277 -18.98 -13.00 4.65
N GLY A 278 -19.08 -11.81 5.25
CA GLY A 278 -20.24 -11.45 6.08
C GLY A 278 -21.56 -11.46 5.30
N ILE A 279 -21.60 -10.76 4.16
CA ILE A 279 -22.82 -10.64 3.34
C ILE A 279 -23.19 -11.97 2.69
N GLY A 280 -22.20 -12.71 2.18
CA GLY A 280 -22.41 -14.00 1.54
C GLY A 280 -22.91 -15.07 2.50
N ILE A 281 -22.38 -15.10 3.73
CA ILE A 281 -22.83 -16.04 4.76
C ILE A 281 -24.27 -15.75 5.16
N ASP A 282 -24.64 -14.48 5.32
CA ASP A 282 -26.00 -14.09 5.72
C ASP A 282 -27.05 -14.62 4.73
N TYR A 283 -26.85 -14.38 3.43
CA TYR A 283 -27.72 -14.89 2.39
C TYR A 283 -27.76 -16.42 2.35
N ALA A 284 -26.61 -17.07 2.54
CA ALA A 284 -26.53 -18.52 2.58
C ALA A 284 -27.25 -19.12 3.79
N ILE A 285 -27.16 -18.50 4.98
CA ILE A 285 -27.88 -18.92 6.18
C ILE A 285 -29.39 -18.80 5.96
N HIS A 286 -29.88 -17.66 5.47
CA HIS A 286 -31.31 -17.46 5.22
C HIS A 286 -31.87 -18.47 4.22
N ALA A 287 -31.12 -18.78 3.17
CA ALA A 287 -31.50 -19.80 2.19
C ALA A 287 -31.48 -21.22 2.79
N THR A 288 -30.41 -21.58 3.52
CA THR A 288 -30.28 -22.88 4.19
C THR A 288 -31.40 -23.11 5.20
N GLU A 289 -31.68 -22.14 6.06
CA GLU A 289 -32.72 -22.24 7.08
C GLU A 289 -34.12 -22.37 6.47
N ARG A 290 -34.42 -21.61 5.41
CA ARG A 290 -35.70 -21.76 4.72
C ARG A 290 -35.84 -23.14 4.11
N PHE A 291 -34.81 -23.63 3.43
CA PHE A 291 -34.84 -24.96 2.83
C PHE A 291 -35.09 -26.03 3.90
N ARG A 292 -34.35 -25.99 5.01
CA ARG A 292 -34.52 -26.94 6.12
C ARG A 292 -35.91 -26.88 6.72
N PHE A 293 -36.40 -25.68 7.01
CA PHE A 293 -37.73 -25.48 7.57
C PHE A 293 -38.83 -26.14 6.72
N ILE A 294 -38.75 -26.01 5.38
CA ILE A 294 -39.74 -26.63 4.49
C ILE A 294 -39.56 -28.14 4.38
N VAL A 295 -38.33 -28.64 4.33
CA VAL A 295 -38.07 -30.10 4.35
C VAL A 295 -38.61 -30.72 5.64
N ASP A 296 -38.35 -30.11 6.80
CA ASP A 296 -38.79 -30.61 8.10
C ASP A 296 -40.32 -30.56 8.24
N LYS A 297 -40.97 -29.54 7.67
CA LYS A 297 -42.42 -29.37 7.71
C LYS A 297 -43.19 -30.27 6.74
N THR A 298 -42.66 -30.51 5.53
CA THR A 298 -43.42 -31.14 4.43
C THR A 298 -42.86 -32.50 3.99
N GLY A 299 -41.58 -32.77 4.26
CA GLY A 299 -40.85 -33.92 3.71
C GLY A 299 -40.60 -33.85 2.20
N ASP A 300 -41.02 -32.77 1.52
CA ASP A 300 -40.86 -32.57 0.09
C ASP A 300 -39.67 -31.64 -0.22
N ILE A 301 -38.59 -32.25 -0.70
CA ILE A 301 -37.35 -31.57 -1.05
C ILE A 301 -37.55 -30.65 -2.27
N LYS A 302 -38.42 -31.01 -3.22
CA LYS A 302 -38.70 -30.15 -4.39
C LYS A 302 -39.46 -28.91 -3.96
N GLN A 303 -40.46 -29.08 -3.09
CA GLN A 303 -41.19 -27.95 -2.52
C GLN A 303 -40.24 -27.02 -1.76
N ALA A 304 -39.29 -27.56 -0.99
CA ALA A 304 -38.31 -26.77 -0.27
C ALA A 304 -37.44 -25.88 -1.18
N VAL A 305 -37.00 -26.40 -2.34
CA VAL A 305 -36.28 -25.58 -3.34
C VAL A 305 -37.18 -24.45 -3.86
N ILE A 306 -38.40 -24.77 -4.27
CA ILE A 306 -39.34 -23.81 -4.85
C ILE A 306 -39.66 -22.69 -3.85
N GLU A 307 -39.96 -23.02 -2.60
CA GLU A 307 -40.27 -22.03 -1.57
C GLU A 307 -39.05 -21.20 -1.17
N THR A 308 -37.85 -21.79 -1.13
CA THR A 308 -36.63 -21.03 -0.83
C THR A 308 -36.36 -19.97 -1.89
N ILE A 309 -36.51 -20.32 -3.17
CA ILE A 309 -36.30 -19.39 -4.28
C ILE A 309 -37.42 -18.34 -4.36
N SER A 310 -38.69 -18.74 -4.24
CA SER A 310 -39.83 -17.85 -4.44
C SER A 310 -40.11 -16.90 -3.26
N HIS A 311 -39.97 -17.36 -2.01
CA HIS A 311 -40.23 -16.54 -0.83
C HIS A 311 -38.97 -15.88 -0.29
N THR A 312 -37.99 -16.66 0.16
CA THR A 312 -36.75 -16.11 0.73
C THR A 312 -35.94 -15.39 -0.35
N GLY A 313 -35.90 -15.92 -1.57
CA GLY A 313 -35.24 -15.25 -2.69
C GLY A 313 -35.84 -13.88 -3.01
N GLY A 314 -37.16 -13.70 -2.91
CA GLY A 314 -37.80 -12.38 -3.08
C GLY A 314 -37.35 -11.36 -2.02
N ALA A 315 -37.33 -11.76 -0.75
CA ALA A 315 -36.87 -10.91 0.35
C ALA A 315 -35.38 -10.57 0.23
N LEU A 316 -34.54 -11.56 -0.07
CA LEU A 316 -33.10 -11.36 -0.25
C LEU A 316 -32.77 -10.54 -1.51
N LEU A 317 -33.57 -10.64 -2.57
CA LEU A 317 -33.39 -9.82 -3.78
C LEU A 317 -33.56 -8.34 -3.47
N ILE A 318 -34.60 -7.98 -2.71
CA ILE A 318 -34.83 -6.59 -2.30
C ILE A 318 -33.66 -6.10 -1.45
N ALA A 319 -33.23 -6.89 -0.45
CA ALA A 319 -32.09 -6.54 0.40
C ALA A 319 -30.78 -6.38 -0.40
N ALA A 320 -30.52 -7.28 -1.36
CA ALA A 320 -29.37 -7.21 -2.23
C ALA A 320 -29.41 -5.97 -3.14
N LEU A 321 -30.57 -5.66 -3.73
CA LEU A 321 -30.75 -4.48 -4.57
C LEU A 321 -30.55 -3.18 -3.79
N THR A 322 -31.17 -3.03 -2.61
CA THR A 322 -31.02 -1.81 -1.81
C THR A 322 -29.56 -1.59 -1.39
N THR A 323 -28.86 -2.66 -1.01
CA THR A 323 -27.47 -2.59 -0.58
C THR A 323 -26.53 -2.33 -1.76
N ALA A 324 -26.72 -3.02 -2.88
CA ALA A 324 -25.92 -2.83 -4.08
C ALA A 324 -26.10 -1.42 -4.68
N LEU A 325 -27.32 -0.87 -4.67
CA LEU A 325 -27.58 0.52 -5.07
C LEU A 325 -26.95 1.54 -4.11
N GLY A 326 -26.89 1.21 -2.81
CA GLY A 326 -26.19 2.03 -1.83
C GLY A 326 -24.69 2.15 -2.14
N PHE A 327 -24.04 1.06 -2.57
CA PHE A 327 -22.61 1.09 -2.90
C PHE A 327 -22.32 1.57 -4.32
N ILE A 328 -23.22 1.36 -5.29
CA ILE A 328 -22.96 1.76 -6.68
C ILE A 328 -22.87 3.28 -6.83
N ILE A 329 -23.46 4.04 -5.91
CA ILE A 329 -23.36 5.50 -5.90
C ILE A 329 -21.92 5.98 -5.75
N LEU A 330 -21.02 5.17 -5.16
CA LEU A 330 -19.61 5.47 -5.04
C LEU A 330 -18.89 5.49 -6.38
N VAL A 331 -19.48 4.98 -7.46
CA VAL A 331 -18.96 5.16 -8.83
C VAL A 331 -18.85 6.64 -9.21
N PHE A 332 -19.64 7.51 -8.58
CA PHE A 332 -19.56 8.97 -8.75
C PHE A 332 -18.56 9.65 -7.82
N ALA A 333 -17.81 8.90 -7.00
CA ALA A 333 -16.81 9.46 -6.11
C ALA A 333 -15.69 10.15 -6.90
N PRO A 334 -15.08 11.23 -6.37
CA PRO A 334 -14.02 11.96 -7.09
C PRO A 334 -12.69 11.21 -7.16
N ILE A 335 -12.52 10.15 -6.36
CA ILE A 335 -11.25 9.42 -6.18
C ILE A 335 -11.40 8.01 -6.77
N PRO A 336 -10.62 7.59 -7.78
CA PRO A 336 -10.80 6.32 -8.49
C PRO A 336 -10.84 5.07 -7.59
N PRO A 337 -9.97 4.91 -6.57
CA PRO A 337 -10.08 3.79 -5.62
C PRO A 337 -11.47 3.63 -4.98
N GLN A 338 -12.18 4.73 -4.71
CA GLN A 338 -13.54 4.68 -4.14
C GLN A 338 -14.58 4.25 -5.18
N GLN A 339 -14.42 4.68 -6.43
CA GLN A 339 -15.27 4.25 -7.55
C GLN A 339 -15.15 2.73 -7.74
N GLN A 340 -13.91 2.23 -7.78
CA GLN A 340 -13.62 0.81 -7.90
C GLN A 340 -14.21 0.03 -6.72
N PHE A 341 -14.00 0.50 -5.49
CA PHE A 341 -14.56 -0.12 -4.29
C PHE A 341 -16.08 -0.27 -4.35
N GLY A 342 -16.79 0.80 -4.70
CA GLY A 342 -18.25 0.78 -4.86
C GLY A 342 -18.73 -0.23 -5.90
N LEU A 343 -18.13 -0.18 -7.09
CA LEU A 343 -18.48 -1.08 -8.19
C LEU A 343 -18.26 -2.55 -7.82
N ILE A 344 -17.07 -2.88 -7.33
CA ILE A 344 -16.69 -4.25 -6.95
C ILE A 344 -17.61 -4.75 -5.83
N LEU A 345 -17.88 -3.93 -4.81
CA LEU A 345 -18.75 -4.33 -3.71
C LEU A 345 -20.21 -4.56 -4.14
N SER A 346 -20.74 -3.70 -5.03
CA SER A 346 -22.07 -3.91 -5.62
C SER A 346 -22.16 -5.20 -6.42
N ILE A 347 -21.14 -5.50 -7.24
CA ILE A 347 -21.07 -6.76 -8.01
C ILE A 347 -21.00 -7.96 -7.07
N THR A 348 -20.18 -7.89 -6.02
CA THR A 348 -20.07 -8.91 -4.98
C THR A 348 -21.40 -9.23 -4.31
N ILE A 349 -22.19 -8.21 -3.98
CA ILE A 349 -23.51 -8.39 -3.37
C ILE A 349 -24.44 -9.18 -4.31
N VAL A 350 -24.42 -8.82 -5.60
CA VAL A 350 -25.20 -9.53 -6.63
C VAL A 350 -24.73 -10.98 -6.76
N TYR A 351 -23.42 -11.24 -6.83
CA TYR A 351 -22.88 -12.61 -6.86
C TYR A 351 -23.25 -13.42 -5.62
N SER A 352 -23.15 -12.82 -4.43
CA SER A 352 -23.52 -13.45 -3.16
C SER A 352 -25.00 -13.84 -3.13
N PHE A 353 -25.87 -12.97 -3.63
CA PHE A 353 -27.29 -13.26 -3.79
C PHE A 353 -27.53 -14.40 -4.80
N LEU A 354 -26.97 -14.29 -6.00
CA LEU A 354 -27.18 -15.25 -7.08
C LEU A 354 -26.72 -16.66 -6.67
N THR A 355 -25.53 -16.76 -6.08
CA THR A 355 -25.00 -18.04 -5.61
C THR A 355 -25.81 -18.61 -4.44
N SER A 356 -26.29 -17.77 -3.52
CA SER A 356 -27.09 -18.23 -2.38
C SER A 356 -28.51 -18.66 -2.74
N ILE A 357 -29.13 -18.07 -3.77
CA ILE A 357 -30.51 -18.40 -4.15
C ILE A 357 -30.58 -19.43 -5.28
N PHE A 358 -29.68 -19.41 -6.26
CA PHE A 358 -29.75 -20.34 -7.38
C PHE A 358 -28.89 -21.58 -7.19
N LEU A 359 -27.67 -21.44 -6.66
CA LEU A 359 -26.76 -22.57 -6.51
C LEU A 359 -27.02 -23.36 -5.23
N LEU A 360 -27.13 -22.69 -4.08
CA LEU A 360 -27.23 -23.37 -2.79
C LEU A 360 -28.44 -24.31 -2.68
N PRO A 361 -29.69 -23.92 -3.02
CA PRO A 361 -30.83 -24.85 -2.93
C PRO A 361 -30.67 -26.07 -3.84
N LEU A 362 -29.98 -25.93 -4.97
CA LEU A 362 -29.70 -27.04 -5.89
C LEU A 362 -28.66 -28.01 -5.29
N VAL A 363 -27.62 -27.50 -4.64
CA VAL A 363 -26.64 -28.32 -3.92
C VAL A 363 -27.32 -29.04 -2.75
N MET A 364 -28.15 -28.32 -1.99
CA MET A 364 -28.93 -28.87 -0.88
C MET A 364 -29.94 -29.93 -1.33
N TYR A 365 -30.57 -29.76 -2.49
CA TYR A 365 -31.46 -30.76 -3.10
C TYR A 365 -30.75 -32.12 -3.28
N HIS A 366 -29.56 -32.09 -3.89
CA HIS A 366 -28.78 -33.31 -4.10
C HIS A 366 -28.28 -33.93 -2.80
N TRP A 367 -27.86 -33.10 -1.84
CA TRP A 367 -27.46 -33.56 -0.52
C TRP A 367 -28.63 -34.21 0.24
N ALA A 368 -29.80 -33.57 0.26
CA ALA A 368 -31.00 -34.05 0.94
C ALA A 368 -31.50 -35.36 0.31
N LEU A 369 -31.47 -35.49 -1.02
CA LEU A 369 -31.80 -36.75 -1.69
C LEU A 369 -30.84 -37.89 -1.31
N ARG A 370 -29.54 -37.61 -1.24
CA ARG A 370 -28.54 -38.60 -0.78
C ARG A 370 -28.79 -39.02 0.66
N GLN A 371 -29.17 -38.08 1.53
CA GLN A 371 -29.46 -38.37 2.93
C GLN A 371 -30.76 -39.16 3.09
N LYS A 372 -31.81 -38.82 2.34
CA LYS A 372 -33.08 -39.57 2.28
C LYS A 372 -32.88 -41.01 1.79
N ARG A 373 -31.97 -41.24 0.83
CA ARG A 373 -31.59 -42.59 0.38
C ARG A 373 -30.81 -43.38 1.43
N LYS A 374 -29.91 -42.74 2.19
CA LYS A 374 -29.10 -43.40 3.23
C LYS A 374 -29.91 -43.76 4.48
N ASN A 375 -30.88 -42.93 4.86
CA ASN A 375 -31.61 -43.11 6.12
C ASN A 375 -32.94 -43.86 5.98
N GLY A 376 -33.33 -44.26 4.75
CA GLY A 376 -34.64 -44.89 4.49
C GLY A 376 -35.80 -43.95 4.79
N PHE A 377 -37.04 -44.34 4.51
CA PHE A 377 -38.21 -43.62 5.01
C PHE A 377 -38.06 -43.53 6.55
N PHE A 378 -37.87 -42.32 7.08
CA PHE A 378 -38.16 -42.11 8.50
C PHE A 378 -39.65 -42.40 8.67
N GLU A 379 -39.96 -43.58 9.21
CA GLU A 379 -41.16 -43.72 10.03
C GLU A 379 -41.19 -42.52 10.98
N THR A 380 -42.32 -41.85 10.96
CA THR A 380 -42.67 -40.73 11.82
C THR A 380 -42.26 -41.02 13.27
N LYS A 381 -41.15 -40.44 13.74
CA LYS A 381 -41.00 -40.16 15.17
C LYS A 381 -41.90 -38.98 15.52
N ASN A 382 -43.20 -39.25 15.57
CA ASN A 382 -44.11 -38.51 16.43
C ASN A 382 -43.62 -38.72 17.87
N HIS A 383 -42.92 -37.73 18.42
CA HIS A 383 -42.59 -37.66 19.85
C HIS A 383 -43.18 -36.40 20.51
N TRP A 384 -44.33 -35.94 20.02
CA TRP A 384 -45.09 -34.86 20.64
C TRP A 384 -46.61 -35.12 20.69
N ASN A 385 -47.01 -36.36 21.02
CA ASN A 385 -48.36 -36.58 21.52
C ASN A 385 -48.39 -37.81 22.42
N ASN A 386 -48.00 -37.63 23.68
CA ASN A 386 -48.49 -38.36 24.87
C ASN A 386 -47.59 -38.00 26.07
N SER A 387 -47.98 -36.97 26.82
CA SER A 387 -48.12 -36.98 28.29
C SER A 387 -48.02 -35.57 28.87
N HIS A 388 -49.15 -35.18 29.49
CA HIS A 388 -49.40 -34.07 30.42
C HIS A 388 -49.70 -32.69 29.84
#